data_AF-X1JTM5-F1
#
_entry.id   AF-X1JTM5-F1
#
_cell.length_a   1.000
_cell.length_b   1.000
_cell.length_c   1.000
_cell.angle_alpha   90.00
_cell.angle_beta   90.00
_cell.angle_gamma   90.00
#
_symmetry.space_group_name_H-M   'P 1'
#
loop_
_entity.id
_entity.type
_entity.pdbx_description
1 polymer ?
#
loop_
_entity_poly.entity_id
_entity_poly.type
_entity_poly.pdbx_seq_one_letter_code
_entity_poly.pdbx_strand_id
1 'polypeptide(L)'
;GDLVWDKTFGGSENDEAYSIIQTDDEGYAVTGFTVLEDTGDRDFWVIKLDNEGNEVWDRTFGGTSEDWANSIIQNKNGNYMVAGWTKSMGAGKTDVWIVKLDKRGNLIWDKTFGGSENDEAHSIIQTEDEGYAVVGWTKSKGAGNADVWVIKLDENGNL
;
A
#
# COMPACT_ATOMS: atom_id res chain seq x y z
N GLY A 1 -29.60 -7.72 -5.98
CA GLY A 1 -28.85 -8.78 -5.29
C GLY A 1 -29.08 -8.60 -3.81
N ASP A 2 -29.13 -9.70 -3.07
CA ASP A 2 -29.30 -9.66 -1.62
C ASP A 2 -27.96 -9.30 -0.95
N LEU A 3 -28.03 -8.53 0.13
CA LEU A 3 -26.87 -8.23 0.96
C LEU A 3 -26.41 -9.52 1.66
N VAL A 4 -25.16 -9.91 1.47
CA VAL A 4 -24.57 -11.08 2.16
C VAL A 4 -24.02 -10.66 3.53
N TRP A 5 -23.18 -9.63 3.56
CA TRP A 5 -22.67 -9.01 4.78
C TRP A 5 -22.33 -7.54 4.53
N ASP A 6 -22.30 -6.75 5.61
CA ASP A 6 -21.83 -5.36 5.67
C ASP A 6 -21.03 -5.21 6.97
N LYS A 7 -19.82 -4.65 6.88
CA LYS A 7 -18.85 -4.54 7.97
C LYS A 7 -18.11 -3.21 7.84
N THR A 8 -17.81 -2.61 8.99
CA THR A 8 -16.98 -1.41 9.10
C THR A 8 -15.72 -1.73 9.89
N PHE A 9 -14.59 -1.19 9.46
CA PHE A 9 -13.30 -1.31 10.13
C PHE A 9 -12.72 0.10 10.28
N GLY A 10 -12.13 0.40 11.42
CA GLY A 10 -11.59 1.73 11.71
C GLY A 10 -11.71 2.11 13.18
N GLY A 11 -11.15 3.27 13.50
CA GLY A 11 -11.17 3.89 14.81
C GLY A 11 -12.28 4.94 14.95
N SER A 12 -12.05 5.92 15.82
CA SER A 12 -12.95 7.07 16.01
C SER A 12 -12.66 8.24 15.06
N GLU A 13 -11.51 8.20 14.39
CA GLU A 13 -11.05 9.19 13.43
C GLU A 13 -11.33 8.74 11.97
N ASN A 14 -10.74 9.41 10.99
CA ASN A 14 -10.96 9.07 9.58
C ASN A 14 -10.20 7.81 9.17
N ASP A 15 -10.93 6.87 8.56
CA ASP A 15 -10.37 5.66 7.96
C ASP A 15 -10.92 5.52 6.54
N GLU A 16 -10.02 5.34 5.57
CA GLU A 16 -10.40 5.19 4.17
C GLU A 16 -9.66 4.02 3.54
N ALA A 17 -10.33 3.31 2.61
CA ALA A 17 -9.75 2.23 1.82
C ALA A 17 -9.84 2.54 0.33
N TYR A 18 -8.79 2.19 -0.41
CA TYR A 18 -8.67 2.50 -1.85
C TYR A 18 -8.53 1.27 -2.74
N SER A 19 -8.12 0.13 -2.18
CA SER A 19 -7.95 -1.09 -2.96
C SER A 19 -8.32 -2.32 -2.14
N ILE A 20 -8.92 -3.28 -2.83
CA ILE A 20 -9.28 -4.60 -2.32
C ILE A 20 -8.97 -5.66 -3.37
N ILE A 21 -8.49 -6.82 -2.90
CA ILE A 21 -8.32 -8.03 -3.70
C ILE A 21 -8.97 -9.22 -2.99
N GLN A 22 -9.43 -10.19 -3.76
CA GLN A 22 -9.69 -11.54 -3.23
C GLN A 22 -8.34 -12.28 -3.10
N THR A 23 -8.18 -13.05 -2.04
CA THR A 23 -6.96 -13.81 -1.76
C THR A 23 -7.13 -15.30 -2.02
N ASP A 24 -6.02 -16.04 -2.17
CA ASP A 24 -6.00 -17.48 -2.48
C ASP A 24 -6.74 -18.35 -1.45
N ASP A 25 -6.92 -17.85 -0.22
CA ASP A 25 -7.68 -18.48 0.87
C ASP A 25 -9.18 -18.09 0.86
N GLU A 26 -9.67 -17.57 -0.26
CA GLU A 26 -11.04 -17.08 -0.49
C GLU A 26 -11.44 -15.85 0.33
N GLY A 27 -10.57 -15.36 1.22
CA GLY A 27 -10.77 -14.11 1.92
C GLY A 27 -10.43 -12.88 1.08
N TYR A 28 -10.19 -11.76 1.75
CA TYR A 28 -9.92 -10.48 1.09
C TYR A 28 -8.76 -9.75 1.75
N ALA A 29 -7.99 -8.99 0.97
CA ALA A 29 -7.02 -8.03 1.50
C ALA A 29 -7.40 -6.62 1.05
N VAL A 30 -7.45 -5.69 2.00
CA VAL A 30 -7.90 -4.30 1.84
C VAL A 30 -6.77 -3.38 2.24
N THR A 31 -6.62 -2.25 1.57
CA THR A 31 -5.62 -1.25 1.96
C THR A 31 -6.09 0.19 1.79
N GLY A 32 -5.51 1.09 2.57
CA GLY A 32 -5.83 2.51 2.62
C GLY A 32 -5.03 3.23 3.69
N PHE A 33 -5.69 4.12 4.43
CA PHE A 33 -5.12 4.73 5.64
C PHE A 33 -6.07 4.64 6.83
N THR A 34 -5.50 4.69 8.02
CA THR A 34 -6.22 4.92 9.30
C THR A 34 -5.61 6.13 10.01
N VAL A 35 -6.39 6.85 10.81
CA VAL A 35 -5.85 7.92 11.67
C VAL A 35 -5.80 7.41 13.11
N LEU A 36 -4.58 7.33 13.67
CA LEU A 36 -4.42 6.90 15.06
C LEU A 36 -4.69 8.08 16.01
N GLU A 37 -5.49 7.83 17.07
CA GLU A 37 -5.93 8.86 18.03
C GLU A 37 -4.77 9.62 18.68
N ASP A 38 -3.64 8.94 18.90
CA ASP A 38 -2.49 9.51 19.61
C ASP A 38 -1.61 10.41 18.72
N THR A 39 -1.66 10.26 17.39
CA THR A 39 -0.83 11.01 16.43
C THR A 39 -1.64 12.04 15.65
N GLY A 40 -2.89 11.73 15.31
CA GLY A 40 -3.73 12.53 14.41
C GLY A 40 -3.27 12.52 12.95
N ASP A 41 -2.22 11.78 12.63
CA ASP A 41 -1.69 11.60 11.28
C ASP A 41 -2.26 10.33 10.64
N ARG A 42 -2.24 10.30 9.30
CA ARG A 42 -2.70 9.14 8.52
C ARG A 42 -1.58 8.11 8.44
N ASP A 43 -1.87 6.88 8.83
CA ASP A 43 -0.95 5.74 8.74
C ASP A 43 -1.40 4.76 7.66
N PHE A 44 -0.42 4.20 6.94
CA PHE A 44 -0.60 3.21 5.89
C PHE A 44 -1.22 1.95 6.49
N TRP A 45 -2.41 1.54 6.02
CA TRP A 45 -3.16 0.47 6.64
C TRP A 45 -3.46 -0.69 5.69
N VAL A 46 -3.32 -1.92 6.20
CA VAL A 46 -3.60 -3.16 5.48
C VAL A 46 -4.45 -4.06 6.38
N ILE A 47 -5.57 -4.54 5.86
CA ILE A 47 -6.50 -5.43 6.56
C ILE A 47 -6.61 -6.74 5.79
N LYS A 48 -6.51 -7.87 6.49
CA LYS A 48 -6.87 -9.19 5.97
C LYS A 48 -8.19 -9.62 6.57
N LEU A 49 -9.11 -10.01 5.68
CA LEU A 49 -10.42 -10.56 6.02
C LEU A 49 -10.50 -12.03 5.62
N ASP A 50 -11.34 -12.79 6.32
CA ASP A 50 -11.80 -14.11 5.88
C ASP A 50 -12.91 -13.99 4.81
N ASN A 51 -13.44 -15.11 4.33
CA ASN A 51 -14.47 -15.15 3.31
C ASN A 51 -15.87 -14.69 3.81
N GLU A 52 -16.05 -14.56 5.13
CA GLU A 52 -17.25 -14.03 5.78
C GLU A 52 -17.12 -12.54 6.10
N GLY A 53 -15.99 -11.93 5.75
CA GLY A 53 -15.70 -10.52 6.02
C GLY A 53 -15.31 -10.25 7.46
N ASN A 54 -14.89 -11.25 8.24
CA ASN A 54 -14.32 -11.01 9.58
C ASN A 54 -12.82 -10.73 9.47
N GLU A 55 -12.31 -9.85 10.33
CA GLU A 55 -10.88 -9.55 10.40
C GLU A 55 -10.07 -10.76 10.87
N VAL A 56 -9.04 -11.09 10.10
CA VAL A 56 -8.02 -12.10 10.45
C VAL A 56 -6.82 -11.41 11.09
N TRP A 57 -6.39 -10.29 10.52
CA TRP A 57 -5.37 -9.40 11.07
C TRP A 57 -5.43 -8.05 10.35
N ASP A 58 -4.92 -7.01 11.00
CA ASP A 58 -4.62 -5.73 10.37
C ASP A 58 -3.20 -5.26 10.71
N ARG A 59 -2.65 -4.35 9.91
CA ARG A 59 -1.31 -3.78 10.13
C ARG A 59 -1.30 -2.32 9.73
N THR A 60 -0.78 -1.50 10.62
CA THR A 60 -0.45 -0.11 10.35
C THR A 60 1.06 0.05 10.18
N PHE A 61 1.44 0.85 9.21
CA PHE A 61 2.82 1.25 8.96
C PHE A 61 2.86 2.75 8.77
N GLY A 62 3.94 3.38 9.20
CA GLY A 62 4.10 4.81 9.05
C GLY A 62 5.18 5.35 9.98
N GLY A 63 5.21 6.66 10.10
CA GLY A 63 6.13 7.37 10.98
C GLY A 63 5.49 8.59 11.60
N THR A 64 6.18 9.72 11.52
CA THR A 64 5.76 10.96 12.21
C THR A 64 4.95 11.89 11.30
N SER A 65 4.44 11.38 10.17
CA SER A 65 3.66 12.17 9.20
C SER A 65 2.76 11.24 8.37
N GLU A 66 2.11 11.79 7.33
CA GLU A 66 1.10 11.06 6.56
C GLU A 66 1.71 9.98 5.66
N ASP A 67 1.12 8.79 5.73
CA ASP A 67 1.49 7.58 5.00
C ASP A 67 0.24 6.91 4.43
N TRP A 68 0.24 6.63 3.12
CA TRP A 68 -0.96 6.22 2.38
C TRP A 68 -0.71 4.97 1.57
N ALA A 69 -1.66 4.04 1.61
CA ALA A 69 -1.66 2.84 0.79
C ALA A 69 -2.73 2.91 -0.30
N ASN A 70 -2.33 2.84 -1.57
CA ASN A 70 -3.23 3.06 -2.70
C ASN A 70 -3.61 1.77 -3.42
N SER A 71 -2.74 0.76 -3.43
CA SER A 71 -2.94 -0.46 -4.20
C SER A 71 -2.34 -1.66 -3.49
N ILE A 72 -3.06 -2.78 -3.51
CA ILE A 72 -2.60 -4.06 -2.96
C ILE A 72 -2.74 -5.17 -4.01
N ILE A 73 -1.76 -6.09 -4.02
CA ILE A 73 -1.82 -7.35 -4.75
C ILE A 73 -1.34 -8.50 -3.87
N GLN A 74 -1.82 -9.72 -4.15
CA GLN A 74 -1.23 -10.94 -3.65
C GLN A 74 -0.34 -11.53 -4.74
N ASN A 75 0.92 -11.81 -4.42
CA ASN A 75 1.86 -12.39 -5.37
C ASN A 75 1.67 -13.92 -5.46
N LYS A 76 2.31 -14.57 -6.45
CA LYS A 76 2.28 -16.03 -6.65
C LYS A 76 2.72 -16.87 -5.43
N ASN A 77 3.46 -16.29 -4.49
CA ASN A 77 3.89 -16.96 -3.25
C ASN A 77 2.88 -16.75 -2.10
N GLY A 78 1.78 -16.02 -2.34
CA GLY A 78 0.74 -15.64 -1.40
C GLY A 78 1.09 -14.47 -0.48
N ASN A 79 2.23 -13.81 -0.70
CA ASN A 79 2.64 -12.60 0.02
C ASN A 79 1.92 -11.38 -0.53
N TYR A 80 1.82 -10.29 0.25
CA TYR A 80 1.14 -9.07 -0.15
C TYR A 80 2.11 -7.97 -0.54
N MET A 81 1.90 -7.35 -1.70
CA MET A 81 2.62 -6.14 -2.09
C MET A 81 1.65 -4.99 -2.04
N VAL A 82 2.07 -3.94 -1.35
CA VAL A 82 1.24 -2.75 -1.16
C VAL A 82 2.04 -1.55 -1.62
N ALA A 83 1.43 -0.73 -2.47
CA ALA A 83 2.04 0.45 -3.05
C ALA A 83 1.27 1.70 -2.65
N GLY A 84 2.01 2.75 -2.34
CA GLY A 84 1.47 4.04 -1.99
C GLY A 84 2.57 5.07 -1.84
N TRP A 85 2.47 5.94 -0.85
CA TRP A 85 3.44 6.99 -0.60
C TRP A 85 3.57 7.33 0.88
N THR A 86 4.68 7.98 1.21
CA THR A 86 5.05 8.32 2.60
C THR A 86 5.58 9.75 2.65
N LYS A 87 5.17 10.52 3.66
CA LYS A 87 5.84 11.78 4.09
C LYS A 87 6.80 11.56 5.26
N SER A 88 6.78 10.37 5.84
CA SER A 88 7.53 10.02 7.05
C SER A 88 8.98 9.64 6.78
N MET A 89 9.30 9.22 5.55
CA MET A 89 10.63 8.73 5.19
C MET A 89 10.93 8.96 3.70
N GLY A 90 12.21 8.82 3.32
CA GLY A 90 12.66 9.04 1.94
C GLY A 90 13.47 10.33 1.78
N ALA A 91 13.64 10.77 0.54
CA ALA A 91 14.51 11.90 0.19
C ALA A 91 13.72 13.20 -0.06
N GLY A 92 12.40 13.12 -0.21
CA GLY A 92 11.55 14.18 -0.71
C GLY A 92 10.51 14.66 0.28
N LYS A 93 9.48 15.31 -0.26
CA LYS A 93 8.29 15.75 0.49
C LYS A 93 7.28 14.62 0.63
N THR A 94 7.13 13.85 -0.44
CA THR A 94 6.50 12.53 -0.45
C THR A 94 7.35 11.64 -1.33
N ASP A 95 7.54 10.39 -0.92
CA ASP A 95 8.22 9.38 -1.72
C ASP A 95 7.28 8.19 -1.97
N VAL A 96 7.45 7.51 -3.10
CA VAL A 96 6.78 6.22 -3.36
C VAL A 96 7.21 5.25 -2.28
N TRP A 97 6.26 4.56 -1.66
CA TRP A 97 6.53 3.53 -0.68
C TRP A 97 5.92 2.20 -1.08
N ILE A 98 6.76 1.16 -1.16
CA ILE A 98 6.35 -0.21 -1.47
C ILE A 98 6.65 -1.08 -0.26
N VAL A 99 5.63 -1.78 0.22
CA VAL A 99 5.69 -2.68 1.38
C VAL A 99 5.40 -4.11 0.93
N LYS A 100 6.25 -5.05 1.31
CA LYS A 100 6.04 -6.48 1.12
C LYS A 100 5.78 -7.15 2.47
N LEU A 101 4.63 -7.81 2.58
CA LEU A 101 4.21 -8.55 3.76
C LEU A 101 4.15 -10.05 3.47
N ASP A 102 4.46 -10.86 4.48
CA ASP A 102 4.16 -12.29 4.44
C ASP A 102 2.65 -12.56 4.59
N LYS A 103 2.24 -13.83 4.47
CA LYS A 103 0.84 -14.27 4.58
C LYS A 103 0.16 -13.90 5.91
N ARG A 104 0.95 -13.63 6.95
CA ARG A 104 0.51 -13.30 8.32
C ARG A 104 0.63 -11.80 8.60
N GLY A 105 0.88 -10.98 7.58
CA GLY A 105 1.05 -9.54 7.72
C GLY A 105 2.38 -9.13 8.36
N ASN A 106 3.38 -9.99 8.44
CA ASN A 106 4.71 -9.59 8.93
C ASN A 106 5.47 -8.90 7.80
N LEU A 107 6.15 -7.80 8.13
CA LEU A 107 7.01 -7.09 7.19
C LEU A 107 8.16 -7.99 6.73
N ILE A 108 8.29 -8.19 5.42
CA ILE A 108 9.45 -8.85 4.79
C ILE A 108 10.47 -7.78 4.41
N TRP A 109 10.03 -6.77 3.68
CA TRP A 109 10.81 -5.59 3.34
C TRP A 109 9.89 -4.43 2.96
N ASP A 110 10.42 -3.23 3.05
CA ASP A 110 9.85 -2.02 2.50
C ASP A 110 10.93 -1.21 1.75
N LYS A 111 10.50 -0.42 0.77
CA LYS A 111 11.37 0.39 -0.10
C LYS A 111 10.74 1.73 -0.44
N THR A 112 11.54 2.78 -0.36
CA THR A 112 11.16 4.12 -0.81
C THR A 112 11.85 4.48 -2.12
N PHE A 113 11.12 5.17 -3.00
CA PHE A 113 11.65 5.66 -4.27
C PHE A 113 11.15 7.09 -4.55
N GLY A 114 12.07 7.97 -4.94
CA GLY A 114 11.73 9.34 -5.30
C GLY A 114 12.97 10.21 -5.39
N GLY A 115 12.79 11.51 -5.23
CA GLY A 115 13.85 12.51 -5.19
C GLY A 115 13.51 13.64 -4.22
N SER A 116 13.88 14.87 -4.51
CA SER A 116 13.73 15.98 -3.55
C SER A 116 12.32 16.58 -3.45
N GLU A 117 11.40 16.18 -4.32
CA GLU A 117 10.05 16.74 -4.42
C GLU A 117 8.97 15.70 -4.05
N ASN A 118 7.76 15.79 -4.60
CA ASN A 118 6.68 14.85 -4.32
C ASN A 118 6.68 13.73 -5.37
N ASP A 119 6.60 12.49 -4.91
CA ASP A 119 6.58 11.29 -5.72
C ASP A 119 5.59 10.28 -5.12
N GLU A 120 4.67 9.76 -5.93
CA GLU A 120 3.57 8.94 -5.42
C GLU A 120 3.29 7.73 -6.31
N ALA A 121 3.00 6.57 -5.70
CA ALA A 121 2.55 5.38 -6.41
C ALA A 121 1.04 5.19 -6.23
N HIS A 122 0.36 4.84 -7.31
CA HIS A 122 -1.09 4.63 -7.34
C HIS A 122 -1.47 3.17 -7.62
N SER A 123 -0.63 2.41 -8.32
CA SER A 123 -0.94 1.02 -8.66
C SER A 123 0.31 0.17 -8.76
N ILE A 124 0.17 -1.11 -8.41
CA ILE A 124 1.22 -2.13 -8.51
C ILE A 124 0.63 -3.41 -9.14
N ILE A 125 1.43 -4.07 -9.97
CA ILE A 125 1.14 -5.41 -10.49
C ILE A 125 2.36 -6.32 -10.33
N GLN A 126 2.13 -7.62 -10.20
CA GLN A 126 3.21 -8.61 -10.35
C GLN A 126 3.46 -8.87 -11.83
N THR A 127 4.72 -8.92 -12.23
CA THR A 127 5.13 -9.24 -13.61
C THR A 127 5.47 -10.73 -13.75
N GLU A 128 5.55 -11.23 -14.99
CA GLU A 128 5.77 -12.66 -15.25
C GLU A 128 7.11 -13.17 -14.70
N ASP A 129 8.12 -12.31 -14.70
CA ASP A 129 9.48 -12.51 -14.15
C ASP A 129 9.54 -12.44 -12.62
N GLU A 130 8.39 -12.56 -11.94
CA GLU A 130 8.22 -12.54 -10.48
C GLU A 130 8.52 -11.20 -9.79
N GLY A 131 8.98 -10.20 -10.54
CA GLY A 131 9.12 -8.83 -10.08
C GLY A 131 7.79 -8.05 -10.08
N TYR A 132 7.91 -6.72 -10.04
CA TYR A 132 6.76 -5.83 -9.89
C TYR A 132 6.84 -4.63 -10.82
N ALA A 133 5.72 -4.21 -11.38
CA ALA A 133 5.61 -2.93 -12.06
C ALA A 133 4.71 -2.00 -11.24
N VAL A 134 5.21 -0.79 -10.97
CA VAL A 134 4.54 0.24 -10.19
C VAL A 134 4.34 1.46 -11.06
N VAL A 135 3.17 2.09 -10.96
CA VAL A 135 2.87 3.33 -11.69
C VAL A 135 2.36 4.42 -10.75
N GLY A 136 2.64 5.66 -11.14
CA GLY A 136 2.21 6.85 -10.42
C GLY A 136 2.75 8.11 -11.09
N TRP A 137 3.13 9.10 -10.29
CA TRP A 137 3.68 10.36 -10.79
C TRP A 137 4.87 10.84 -9.96
N THR A 138 5.71 11.68 -10.57
CA THR A 138 6.92 12.23 -9.96
C THR A 138 7.04 13.72 -10.28
N LYS A 139 7.40 14.53 -9.28
CA LYS A 139 7.86 15.92 -9.48
C LYS A 139 9.39 16.05 -9.37
N SER A 140 10.07 14.96 -9.02
CA SER A 140 11.50 14.94 -8.79
C SER A 140 12.33 14.74 -10.06
N LYS A 141 11.72 14.29 -11.15
CA LYS A 141 12.37 14.06 -12.45
C LYS A 141 11.37 14.20 -13.59
N GLY A 142 11.88 14.34 -14.81
CA GLY A 142 11.05 14.56 -16.00
C GLY A 142 11.07 16.02 -16.45
N ALA A 143 9.97 16.47 -17.07
CA ALA A 143 9.84 17.80 -17.66
C ALA A 143 8.59 18.53 -17.14
N GLY A 144 8.80 19.65 -16.46
CA GLY A 144 7.71 20.50 -15.99
C GLY A 144 7.38 20.28 -14.52
N ASN A 145 6.11 20.07 -14.20
CA ASN A 145 5.63 19.90 -12.82
C ASN A 145 5.64 18.42 -12.43
N ALA A 146 4.56 17.69 -12.73
CA ALA A 146 4.47 16.26 -12.47
C ALA A 146 4.46 15.48 -13.78
N ASP A 147 5.27 14.42 -13.85
CA ASP A 147 5.35 13.48 -14.97
C ASP A 147 4.85 12.10 -14.57
N VAL A 148 4.36 11.34 -15.54
CA VAL A 148 4.03 9.92 -15.34
C VAL A 148 5.30 9.15 -15.02
N TRP A 149 5.26 8.38 -13.94
CA TRP A 149 6.37 7.54 -13.52
C TRP A 149 5.99 6.08 -13.52
N VAL A 150 6.82 5.26 -14.18
CA VAL A 150 6.76 3.80 -14.17
C VAL A 150 8.04 3.27 -13.56
N ILE A 151 7.91 2.33 -12.62
CA ILE A 151 9.02 1.67 -11.94
C ILE A 151 8.88 0.17 -12.19
N LYS A 152 9.97 -0.49 -12.61
CA LYS A 152 10.07 -1.95 -12.61
C LYS A 152 10.99 -2.33 -11.46
N LEU A 153 10.57 -3.32 -10.68
CA LEU A 153 11.31 -3.89 -9.58
C LEU A 153 11.53 -5.39 -9.84
N ASP A 154 12.61 -5.94 -9.30
CA ASP A 154 12.80 -7.38 -9.11
C ASP A 154 11.93 -7.91 -7.94
N GLU A 155 11.96 -9.21 -7.67
CA GLU A 155 11.20 -9.85 -6.59
C GLU A 155 11.55 -9.34 -5.17
N ASN A 156 12.73 -8.73 -5.03
CA ASN A 156 13.32 -8.22 -3.80
C ASN A 156 13.15 -6.69 -3.66
N GLY A 157 12.46 -6.06 -4.62
CA GLY A 157 12.20 -4.63 -4.60
C GLY A 157 13.38 -3.77 -5.08
N ASN A 158 14.34 -4.34 -5.82
CA ASN A 158 15.44 -3.57 -6.42
C ASN A 158 15.08 -3.14 -7.85
N LEU A 159 15.65 -2.00 -8.29
CA LEU A 159 15.55 -1.47 -9.66
C LEU A 159 16.32 -2.30 -10.67
#